data_AF-A0A5B9QN88-F1
#
_entry.id   AF-A0A5B9QN88-F1
#
_cell.length_a   1.000
_cell.length_b   1.000
_cell.length_c   1.000
_cell.angle_alpha   90.00
_cell.angle_beta   90.00
_cell.angle_gamma   90.00
#
_symmetry.space_group_name_H-M   'P 1'
#
loop_
_entity.id
_entity.type
_entity.pdbx_description
1 polymer ?
#
loop_
_entity_poly.entity_id
_entity_poly.type
_entity_poly.pdbx_seq_one_letter_code
_entity_poly.pdbx_strand_id
1 'polypeptide(L)'
;MSRCMLGILAALLLAGTATADPPVPTDPPNKLTPLMRMKLERSKAILEGLTLEQFDKIASNARALRLLSHESGWNVIQTEEYEAQSIDFRRSLKVIEKAAEDEDISRAALGYVSATVRCVECHRYMRSHRLPVLSLDAPVPVLKTPARVVTTSPDSE
;
A
#
# COMPACT_ATOMS: atom_id res chain seq x y z
N MET A 1 14.54 -63.17 45.48
CA MET A 1 13.18 -63.59 45.13
C MET A 1 12.20 -62.62 45.78
N SER A 2 11.67 -61.65 45.03
CA SER A 2 10.44 -60.93 45.40
C SER A 2 10.01 -60.06 44.22
N ARG A 3 8.87 -60.38 43.60
CA ARG A 3 8.15 -59.48 42.69
C ARG A 3 6.66 -59.64 43.04
N CYS A 4 6.17 -58.77 43.91
CA CYS A 4 4.74 -58.63 44.15
C CYS A 4 4.15 -57.66 43.13
N MET A 5 3.00 -58.10 42.65
CA MET A 5 2.09 -57.51 41.68
C MET A 5 1.40 -56.22 42.16
N LEU A 6 0.99 -55.43 41.15
CA LEU A 6 -0.23 -54.62 41.04
C LEU A 6 -0.38 -53.29 41.81
N GLY A 7 -0.91 -52.29 41.08
CA GLY A 7 -1.45 -51.02 41.59
C GLY A 7 -1.44 -49.91 40.53
N ILE A 8 -2.03 -50.14 39.34
CA ILE A 8 -3.23 -49.45 38.81
C ILE A 8 -3.21 -47.91 38.92
N LEU A 9 -3.05 -47.32 37.73
CA LEU A 9 -3.49 -46.01 37.21
C LEU A 9 -4.32 -45.11 38.16
N ALA A 10 -3.80 -43.90 38.38
CA ALA A 10 -4.60 -42.70 38.65
C ALA A 10 -3.93 -41.48 37.99
N ALA A 11 -4.05 -41.37 36.67
CA ALA A 11 -3.72 -40.12 35.96
C ALA A 11 -4.99 -39.24 35.96
N LEU A 12 -5.07 -38.35 36.94
CA LEU A 12 -6.12 -37.33 37.00
C LEU A 12 -5.97 -36.38 35.80
N LEU A 13 -7.04 -36.28 35.03
CA LEU A 13 -7.20 -35.36 33.90
C LEU A 13 -7.12 -33.90 34.37
N LEU A 14 -6.08 -33.19 33.93
CA LEU A 14 -6.14 -31.72 33.80
C LEU A 14 -6.90 -31.40 32.51
N ALA A 15 -8.21 -31.25 32.61
CA ALA A 15 -9.01 -30.64 31.56
C ALA A 15 -8.71 -29.13 31.55
N GLY A 16 -7.68 -28.74 30.78
CA GLY A 16 -7.45 -27.35 30.42
C GLY A 16 -8.61 -26.87 29.55
N THR A 17 -9.42 -25.94 30.06
CA THR A 17 -10.40 -25.22 29.26
C THR A 17 -9.65 -24.28 28.31
N ALA A 18 -9.29 -24.79 27.13
CA ALA A 18 -8.85 -23.95 26.03
C ALA A 18 -10.05 -23.11 25.59
N THR A 19 -10.11 -21.86 26.05
CA THR A 19 -10.97 -20.85 25.42
C THR A 19 -10.43 -20.63 24.02
N ALA A 20 -11.06 -21.25 23.02
CA ALA A 20 -10.78 -20.94 21.63
C ALA A 20 -11.06 -19.45 21.43
N ASP A 21 -10.05 -18.69 21.00
CA ASP A 21 -10.25 -17.31 20.58
C ASP A 21 -11.35 -17.28 19.50
N PRO A 22 -12.28 -16.31 19.55
CA PRO A 22 -13.28 -16.17 18.52
C PRO A 22 -12.58 -15.99 17.15
N PRO A 23 -13.11 -16.60 16.08
CA PRO A 23 -12.52 -16.48 14.76
C PRO A 23 -12.45 -15.00 14.38
N VAL A 24 -11.22 -14.49 14.18
CA VAL A 24 -11.00 -13.17 13.60
C VAL A 24 -11.71 -13.18 12.24
N PRO A 25 -12.66 -12.27 11.97
CA PRO A 25 -13.27 -12.13 10.66
C PRO A 25 -12.14 -11.95 9.64
N THR A 26 -11.94 -12.96 8.79
CA THR A 26 -11.02 -12.84 7.68
C THR A 26 -11.79 -12.15 6.57
N ASP A 27 -11.45 -10.88 6.33
CA ASP A 27 -11.97 -10.16 5.17
C ASP A 27 -11.77 -11.01 3.91
N PRO A 28 -12.74 -11.03 2.99
CA PRO A 28 -12.60 -11.75 1.73
C PRO A 28 -11.31 -11.32 1.02
N PRO A 29 -10.63 -12.22 0.29
CA PRO A 29 -9.30 -11.97 -0.26
C PRO A 29 -9.29 -10.69 -1.09
N ASN A 30 -8.72 -9.64 -0.51
CA ASN A 30 -8.67 -8.32 -1.10
C ASN A 30 -7.66 -8.31 -2.24
N LYS A 31 -8.14 -8.36 -3.49
CA LYS A 31 -7.31 -8.28 -4.72
C LYS A 31 -6.45 -7.00 -4.79
N LEU A 32 -6.72 -6.00 -3.96
CA LEU A 32 -5.92 -4.77 -3.87
C LEU A 32 -4.53 -5.01 -3.27
N THR A 33 -4.37 -5.97 -2.36
CA THR A 33 -3.08 -6.25 -1.72
C THR A 33 -2.05 -6.79 -2.72
N PRO A 34 -2.37 -7.78 -3.58
CA PRO A 34 -1.50 -8.19 -4.68
C PRO A 34 -1.19 -7.06 -5.66
N LEU A 35 -2.21 -6.27 -6.04
CA LEU A 35 -2.03 -5.19 -7.01
C LEU A 35 -1.08 -4.11 -6.50
N MET A 36 -1.21 -3.67 -5.24
CA MET A 36 -0.29 -2.71 -4.64
C MET A 36 1.12 -3.25 -4.48
N ARG A 37 1.28 -4.54 -4.16
CA ARG A 37 2.59 -5.18 -4.13
C ARG A 37 3.25 -5.13 -5.52
N MET A 38 2.52 -5.47 -6.57
CA MET A 38 3.02 -5.37 -7.94
C MET A 38 3.44 -3.93 -8.29
N LYS A 39 2.68 -2.91 -7.88
CA LYS A 39 3.07 -1.50 -8.09
C LYS A 39 4.40 -1.17 -7.45
N LEU A 40 4.56 -1.55 -6.18
CA LEU A 40 5.78 -1.30 -5.42
C LEU A 40 6.99 -1.97 -6.06
N GLU A 41 6.86 -3.24 -6.45
CA GLU A 41 7.96 -3.98 -7.07
C GLU A 41 8.39 -3.37 -8.42
N ARG A 42 7.44 -2.94 -9.27
CA ARG A 42 7.80 -2.25 -10.51
C ARG A 42 8.46 -0.89 -10.25
N SER A 43 7.98 -0.13 -9.26
CA SER A 43 8.61 1.16 -8.90
C SER A 43 10.05 0.98 -8.41
N LYS A 44 10.31 -0.01 -7.55
CA LYS A 44 11.67 -0.34 -7.09
C LYS A 44 12.58 -0.74 -8.25
N ALA A 45 12.08 -1.58 -9.17
CA ALA A 45 12.84 -2.02 -10.32
C ALA A 45 13.18 -0.87 -11.29
N ILE A 46 12.30 0.14 -11.43
CA ILE A 46 12.60 1.36 -12.17
C ILE A 46 13.76 2.11 -11.49
N LEU A 47 13.70 2.32 -10.17
CA LEU A 47 14.78 2.99 -9.44
C LEU A 47 16.11 2.24 -9.56
N GLU A 48 16.09 0.92 -9.41
CA GLU A 48 17.28 0.09 -9.59
C GLU A 48 17.85 0.26 -11.02
N GLY A 49 16.98 0.22 -12.03
CA GLY A 49 17.38 0.47 -13.42
C GLY A 49 17.97 1.85 -13.63
N LEU A 50 17.41 2.89 -13.00
CA LEU A 50 17.96 4.26 -13.04
C LEU A 50 19.36 4.33 -12.43
N THR A 51 19.58 3.69 -11.27
CA THR A 51 20.86 3.72 -10.57
C THR A 51 21.97 2.92 -11.26
N LEU A 52 21.59 1.99 -12.14
CA LEU A 52 22.51 1.10 -12.85
C LEU A 52 22.52 1.32 -14.37
N GLU A 53 21.85 2.39 -14.85
CA GLU A 53 21.67 2.71 -16.27
C GLU A 53 21.15 1.55 -17.13
N GLN A 54 20.23 0.75 -16.59
CA GLN A 54 19.61 -0.38 -17.29
C GLN A 54 18.34 0.07 -18.03
N PHE A 55 18.50 0.64 -19.22
CA PHE A 55 17.39 1.22 -20.01
C PHE A 55 16.24 0.24 -20.27
N ASP A 56 16.53 -1.01 -20.65
CA ASP A 56 15.51 -2.04 -20.85
C ASP A 56 14.71 -2.33 -19.57
N LYS A 57 15.39 -2.35 -18.43
CA LYS A 57 14.76 -2.56 -17.11
C LYS A 57 13.86 -1.40 -16.75
N ILE A 58 14.29 -0.16 -17.01
CA ILE A 58 13.49 1.04 -16.80
C ILE A 58 12.24 1.00 -17.68
N ALA A 59 12.41 0.81 -19.00
CA ALA A 59 11.32 0.84 -19.97
C ALA A 59 10.29 -0.27 -19.71
N SER A 60 10.74 -1.51 -19.50
CA SER A 60 9.86 -2.65 -19.26
C SER A 60 9.06 -2.52 -17.96
N ASN A 61 9.68 -2.06 -16.86
CA ASN A 61 8.98 -1.90 -15.59
C ASN A 61 8.05 -0.67 -15.59
N ALA A 62 8.42 0.44 -16.25
CA ALA A 62 7.53 1.58 -16.45
C ALA A 62 6.28 1.19 -17.26
N ARG A 63 6.47 0.44 -18.35
CA ARG A 63 5.38 -0.10 -19.17
C ARG A 63 4.48 -1.05 -18.38
N ALA A 64 5.07 -2.01 -17.65
CA ALA A 64 4.31 -2.94 -16.82
C ALA A 64 3.51 -2.21 -15.73
N LEU A 65 4.10 -1.22 -15.07
CA LEU A 65 3.43 -0.41 -14.06
C LEU A 65 2.28 0.42 -14.66
N ARG A 66 2.43 0.89 -15.90
CA ARG A 66 1.38 1.60 -16.63
C ARG A 66 0.22 0.67 -16.98
N LEU A 67 0.51 -0.55 -17.43
CA LEU A 67 -0.52 -1.56 -17.74
C LEU A 67 -1.31 -1.99 -16.50
N LEU A 68 -0.66 -2.10 -15.33
CA LEU A 68 -1.36 -2.34 -14.06
C LEU A 68 -2.45 -1.30 -13.76
N SER A 69 -2.38 -0.10 -14.36
CA SER A 69 -3.41 0.93 -14.22
C SER A 69 -4.67 0.77 -15.06
N HIS A 70 -4.69 -0.25 -15.90
CA HIS A 70 -5.86 -0.64 -16.69
C HIS A 70 -6.53 -1.91 -16.14
N GLU A 71 -5.92 -2.57 -15.17
CA GLU A 71 -6.49 -3.76 -14.53
C GLU A 71 -7.78 -3.45 -13.78
N SER A 72 -8.71 -4.41 -13.73
CA SER A 72 -10.03 -4.23 -13.13
C SER A 72 -9.98 -3.83 -11.65
N GLY A 73 -8.88 -4.14 -10.95
CA GLY A 73 -8.64 -3.76 -9.56
C GLY A 73 -8.11 -2.33 -9.37
N TRP A 74 -7.94 -1.55 -10.44
CA TRP A 74 -7.46 -0.18 -10.36
C TRP A 74 -8.58 0.81 -9.99
N ASN A 75 -9.73 0.76 -10.66
CA ASN A 75 -10.80 1.75 -10.47
C ASN A 75 -11.63 1.48 -9.21
N VAL A 76 -11.04 1.75 -8.04
CA VAL A 76 -11.63 1.44 -6.73
C VAL A 76 -12.65 2.47 -6.23
N ILE A 77 -12.59 3.69 -6.75
CA ILE A 77 -13.55 4.76 -6.45
C ILE A 77 -13.86 5.54 -7.73
N GLN A 78 -15.13 5.81 -7.97
CA GLN A 78 -15.60 6.48 -9.19
C GLN A 78 -15.73 7.98 -8.93
N THR A 79 -14.60 8.69 -9.05
CA THR A 79 -14.55 10.15 -8.90
C THR A 79 -13.67 10.73 -10.00
N GLU A 80 -14.00 11.95 -10.44
CA GLU A 80 -13.21 12.68 -11.46
C GLU A 80 -11.76 12.88 -10.99
N GLU A 81 -11.56 13.22 -9.71
CA GLU A 81 -10.22 13.40 -9.13
C GLU A 81 -9.41 12.10 -9.16
N TYR A 82 -10.01 10.94 -8.83
CA TYR A 82 -9.32 9.65 -8.92
C TYR A 82 -8.92 9.31 -10.36
N GLU A 83 -9.79 9.62 -11.32
CA GLU A 83 -9.52 9.43 -12.74
C GLU A 83 -8.38 10.33 -13.22
N ALA A 84 -8.40 11.61 -12.88
CA ALA A 84 -7.35 12.58 -13.20
C ALA A 84 -5.99 12.14 -12.64
N GLN A 85 -5.95 11.76 -11.35
CA GLN A 85 -4.74 11.22 -10.72
C GLN A 85 -4.21 9.97 -11.44
N SER A 86 -5.11 9.10 -11.91
CA SER A 86 -4.75 7.90 -12.66
C SER A 86 -4.20 8.22 -14.05
N ILE A 87 -4.76 9.21 -14.74
CA ILE A 87 -4.27 9.70 -16.03
C ILE A 87 -2.86 10.29 -15.88
N ASP A 88 -2.63 11.14 -14.89
CA ASP A 88 -1.34 11.79 -14.67
C ASP A 88 -0.26 10.80 -14.24
N PHE A 89 -0.63 9.78 -13.46
CA PHE A 89 0.25 8.65 -13.16
C PHE A 89 0.69 7.94 -14.45
N ARG A 90 -0.25 7.57 -15.33
CA ARG A 90 0.07 6.93 -16.62
C ARG A 90 0.95 7.80 -17.51
N ARG A 91 0.70 9.12 -17.56
CA ARG A 91 1.52 10.07 -18.31
C ARG A 91 2.96 10.09 -17.81
N SER A 92 3.15 10.14 -16.49
CA SER A 92 4.49 10.11 -15.87
C SER A 92 5.25 8.83 -16.25
N LEU A 93 4.57 7.66 -16.23
CA LEU A 93 5.20 6.41 -16.64
C LEU A 93 5.52 6.35 -18.13
N LYS A 94 4.70 6.97 -19.00
CA LYS A 94 4.99 7.05 -20.43
C LYS A 94 6.22 7.93 -20.71
N VAL A 95 6.44 8.98 -19.92
CA VAL A 95 7.67 9.79 -19.98
C VAL A 95 8.89 8.96 -19.62
N ILE A 96 8.82 8.17 -18.54
CA ILE A 96 9.92 7.26 -18.15
C ILE A 96 10.20 6.23 -19.25
N GLU A 97 9.14 5.60 -19.78
CA GLU A 97 9.22 4.62 -20.87
C GLU A 97 9.94 5.22 -22.09
N LYS A 98 9.50 6.38 -22.57
CA LYS A 98 10.10 7.03 -23.75
C LYS A 98 11.51 7.54 -23.47
N ALA A 99 11.79 8.03 -22.25
CA ALA A 99 13.13 8.46 -21.84
C ALA A 99 14.13 7.31 -21.85
N ALA A 100 13.73 6.15 -21.34
CA ALA A 100 14.57 4.96 -21.39
C ALA A 100 14.76 4.43 -22.83
N GLU A 101 13.72 4.45 -23.66
CA GLU A 101 13.81 4.11 -25.10
C GLU A 101 14.76 5.04 -25.88
N ASP A 102 14.94 6.28 -25.41
CA ASP A 102 15.85 7.27 -26.00
C ASP A 102 17.22 7.32 -25.30
N GLU A 103 17.48 6.40 -24.36
CA GLU A 103 18.69 6.37 -23.53
C GLU A 103 18.97 7.67 -22.74
N ASP A 104 17.92 8.44 -22.44
CA ASP A 104 18.00 9.70 -21.70
C ASP A 104 17.74 9.45 -20.20
N ILE A 105 18.81 9.13 -19.47
CA ILE A 105 18.75 8.80 -18.04
C ILE A 105 18.23 9.98 -17.19
N SER A 106 18.58 11.21 -17.55
CA SER A 106 18.19 12.42 -16.81
C SER A 106 16.69 12.64 -16.92
N ARG A 107 16.13 12.51 -18.13
CA ARG A 107 14.69 12.61 -18.36
C ARG A 107 13.93 11.46 -17.70
N ALA A 108 14.50 10.25 -17.70
CA ALA A 108 13.91 9.10 -17.02
C ALA A 108 13.83 9.32 -15.50
N ALA A 109 14.89 9.88 -14.89
CA ALA A 109 14.93 10.21 -13.47
C ALA A 109 13.89 11.27 -13.09
N LEU A 110 13.75 12.35 -13.86
CA LEU A 110 12.71 13.37 -13.64
C LEU A 110 11.30 12.81 -13.78
N GLY A 111 11.08 11.91 -14.75
CA GLY A 111 9.84 11.15 -14.89
C GLY A 111 9.54 10.30 -13.65
N TYR A 112 10.55 9.66 -13.06
CA TYR A 112 10.41 8.85 -11.85
C TYR A 112 10.06 9.68 -10.61
N VAL A 113 10.65 10.87 -10.47
CA VAL A 113 10.25 11.83 -9.42
C VAL A 113 8.77 12.21 -9.60
N SER A 114 8.36 12.53 -10.82
CA SER A 114 6.96 12.88 -11.13
C SER A 114 6.00 11.74 -10.78
N ALA A 115 6.34 10.50 -11.16
CA ALA A 115 5.57 9.31 -10.80
C ALA A 115 5.48 9.11 -9.28
N THR A 116 6.57 9.34 -8.55
CA THR A 116 6.61 9.27 -7.08
C THR A 116 5.65 10.28 -6.45
N VAL A 117 5.61 11.52 -6.93
CA VAL A 117 4.65 12.52 -6.47
C VAL A 117 3.21 12.06 -6.72
N ARG A 118 2.91 11.50 -7.91
CA ARG A 118 1.57 10.97 -8.21
C ARG A 118 1.15 9.82 -7.29
N CYS A 119 2.08 8.94 -6.93
CA CYS A 119 1.82 7.88 -5.94
C CYS A 119 1.39 8.46 -4.59
N VAL A 120 2.10 9.47 -4.10
CA VAL A 120 1.81 10.12 -2.80
C VAL A 120 0.48 10.86 -2.84
N GLU A 121 0.21 11.62 -3.89
CA GLU A 121 -1.03 12.39 -4.05
C GLU A 121 -2.27 11.48 -4.14
N CYS A 122 -2.21 10.43 -4.98
CA CYS A 122 -3.28 9.45 -5.06
C CYS A 122 -3.52 8.77 -3.69
N HIS A 123 -2.45 8.40 -2.97
CA HIS A 123 -2.60 7.80 -1.64
C HIS A 123 -3.09 8.78 -0.57
N ARG A 124 -2.82 10.08 -0.70
CA ARG A 124 -3.42 11.12 0.14
C ARG A 124 -4.91 11.22 -0.14
N TYR A 125 -5.30 11.33 -1.40
CA TYR A 125 -6.69 11.37 -1.84
C TYR A 125 -7.48 10.14 -1.34
N MET A 126 -6.95 8.94 -1.57
CA MET A 126 -7.56 7.68 -1.13
C MET A 126 -7.76 7.60 0.39
N ARG A 127 -6.83 8.12 1.20
CA ARG A 127 -6.99 8.15 2.66
C ARG A 127 -8.12 9.06 3.10
N SER A 128 -8.24 10.23 2.47
CA SER A 128 -9.32 11.18 2.76
C SER A 128 -10.71 10.69 2.33
N HIS A 129 -10.78 9.79 1.34
CA HIS A 129 -12.05 9.35 0.74
C HIS A 129 -12.44 7.90 1.10
N ARG A 130 -11.62 7.19 1.88
CA ARG A 130 -11.97 5.85 2.42
C ARG A 130 -12.87 5.88 3.65
N LEU A 131 -13.18 7.07 4.20
CA LEU A 131 -14.01 7.25 5.39
C LEU A 131 -15.29 8.02 5.03
N PRO A 132 -16.24 7.38 4.31
CA PRO A 132 -17.63 7.41 4.79
C PRO A 132 -18.47 6.16 4.47
N VAL A 133 -17.87 5.03 4.04
CA VAL A 133 -18.63 3.80 3.72
C VAL A 133 -18.63 2.77 4.86
N LEU A 134 -17.88 3.03 5.95
CA LEU A 134 -17.86 2.19 7.15
C LEU A 134 -18.53 2.88 8.36
N SER A 135 -19.65 3.57 8.15
CA SER A 135 -20.61 3.88 9.22
C SER A 135 -21.85 4.54 8.61
N LEU A 136 -22.83 3.72 8.20
CA LEU A 136 -24.19 4.25 8.07
C LEU A 136 -24.96 4.22 9.42
N ASP A 137 -24.36 3.70 10.50
CA ASP A 137 -25.00 3.64 11.83
C ASP A 137 -24.10 4.08 13.02
N ALA A 138 -22.90 4.61 12.81
CA ALA A 138 -22.06 5.08 13.92
C ALA A 138 -22.15 6.61 14.08
N PRO A 139 -22.24 7.16 15.31
CA PRO A 139 -22.17 8.60 15.54
C PRO A 139 -20.85 9.14 15.01
N VAL A 140 -20.90 10.14 14.12
CA VAL A 140 -19.73 10.79 13.53
C VAL A 140 -18.86 11.36 14.66
N PRO A 141 -17.59 10.92 14.82
CA PRO A 141 -16.67 11.61 15.71
C PRO A 141 -16.33 12.96 15.08
N VAL A 142 -16.76 14.04 15.73
CA VAL A 142 -16.35 15.40 15.38
C VAL A 142 -14.84 15.46 15.54
N LEU A 143 -14.11 15.50 14.41
CA LEU A 143 -12.69 15.80 14.39
C LEU A 143 -12.52 17.20 15.00
N LYS A 144 -11.92 17.27 16.20
CA LYS A 144 -11.49 18.54 16.78
C LYS A 144 -10.54 19.20 15.78
N THR A 145 -10.88 20.41 15.35
CA THR A 145 -9.99 21.28 14.58
C THR A 145 -8.62 21.28 15.26
N PRO A 146 -7.51 20.99 14.55
CA PRO A 146 -6.19 21.07 15.16
C PRO A 146 -6.00 22.49 15.67
N ALA A 147 -5.59 22.62 16.94
CA ALA A 147 -5.25 23.90 17.52
C ALA A 147 -4.23 24.59 16.62
N ARG A 148 -4.51 25.84 16.25
CA ARG A 148 -3.58 26.69 15.52
C ARG A 148 -2.28 26.72 16.32
N VAL A 149 -1.21 26.15 15.77
CA VAL A 149 0.13 26.30 16.34
C VAL A 149 0.48 27.78 16.22
N VAL A 150 0.36 28.50 17.33
CA VAL A 150 0.89 29.85 17.47
C VAL A 150 2.39 29.67 17.64
N THR A 151 3.15 29.86 16.57
CA THR A 151 4.59 30.00 16.66
C THR A 151 4.87 31.39 17.25
N THR A 152 5.21 31.46 18.54
CA THR A 152 5.81 32.66 19.11
C THR A 152 7.25 32.76 18.60
N SER A 153 7.50 33.67 17.67
CA SER A 153 8.85 34.05 17.26
C SER A 153 9.54 34.75 18.42
N PRO A 154 10.75 34.36 18.84
CA PRO A 154 11.46 35.02 19.93
C PRO A 154 12.43 36.04 19.34
N ASP A 155 11.95 37.22 18.92
CA ASP A 155 12.84 38.33 18.53
C ASP A 155 12.13 39.68 18.74
N SER A 156 12.23 40.22 19.95
CA SER A 156 12.24 41.67 20.21
C SER A 156 12.60 41.94 21.68
N GLU A 157 13.89 42.09 21.96
CA GLU A 157 14.46 43.06 22.91
C GLU A 157 15.95 43.27 22.59
#